data_AF-A0A3N1HSS2-F1
#
_entry.id   AF-A0A3N1HSS2-F1
#
_cell.length_a   1.000
_cell.length_b   1.000
_cell.length_c   1.000
_cell.angle_alpha   90.00
_cell.angle_beta   90.00
_cell.angle_gamma   90.00
#
_symmetry.space_group_name_H-M   'P 1'
#
loop_
_entity.id
_entity.type
_entity.pdbx_description
1 polymer ?
#
loop_
_entity_poly.entity_id
_entity_poly.type
_entity_poly.pdbx_seq_one_letter_code
_entity_poly.pdbx_strand_id
1 'polypeptide(L)'
;MSATGVMAVGSRADGDEPSPEGRGHDVGPTTEELRSTRGQVVSRALMPRAREVLLKLPLVPLGAAVAVVAEGRLPTGALLGQLVVLWLLVEVLAYQARYQLNDLRDRAADAAHPEKTHRGRLTFPWTPLRAAVVWGSLVARVVLAVGLAVWLPGAAGQAAVAFLVLLVLVSGTYEVCRERIRRGPDVVPGSTDARRLGLPVLLCIPLGYGLRVWAGYHAASQGELPAVLGLLLVVTVLATYTATVCTAWALEATTFLRGRGEPPAAGLQRRAHVGLLLQHAGLLRAEGTTAAVPAEPASLVVARDRPASSWADWKVWDVAGALAVLGAYATVAVGGGAGPLAGAVLGTAAVVSAAAPTVLHLRSRPGGGAWDGRAPWLAPGSLAAVVAVEVGALVVAAAVLLLTAPAQARLLWLVVFVLFQVGSIRTSSYRRGFGPLSTVRRPLAWVRDRA
;
A
#
# COMPACT_ATOMS: atom_id res chain seq x y z
N MET A 1 61.15 -7.96 47.02
CA MET A 1 61.64 -9.21 47.64
C MET A 1 60.72 -10.33 47.16
N SER A 2 61.13 -11.02 46.09
CA SER A 2 61.45 -12.48 46.08
C SER A 2 60.15 -13.32 45.93
N ALA A 3 59.70 -13.74 44.74
CA ALA A 3 60.26 -14.64 43.71
C ALA A 3 60.33 -16.13 44.12
N THR A 4 59.38 -16.93 43.60
CA THR A 4 59.37 -18.38 43.29
C THR A 4 57.97 -18.66 42.68
N GLY A 5 57.73 -19.23 41.50
CA GLY A 5 58.52 -20.03 40.58
C GLY A 5 57.81 -21.37 40.36
N VAL A 6 57.13 -21.57 39.22
CA VAL A 6 56.96 -22.90 38.58
C VAL A 6 56.81 -22.68 37.07
N MET A 7 57.80 -23.17 36.33
CA MET A 7 57.78 -23.40 34.89
C MET A 7 57.01 -24.68 34.59
N ALA A 8 56.17 -24.66 33.54
CA ALA A 8 55.78 -25.86 32.82
C ALA A 8 56.08 -25.63 31.33
N VAL A 9 57.13 -26.29 30.87
CA VAL A 9 57.56 -26.38 29.47
C VAL A 9 56.73 -27.49 28.83
N GLY A 10 55.84 -27.12 27.89
CA GLY A 10 55.11 -28.02 27.01
C GLY A 10 55.65 -27.89 25.58
N SER A 11 56.11 -29.01 25.05
CA SER A 11 56.87 -29.17 23.81
C SER A 11 56.06 -28.91 22.53
N ARG A 12 56.76 -28.34 21.54
CA ARG A 12 56.49 -28.35 20.10
C ARG A 12 55.92 -29.70 19.59
N ALA A 13 54.88 -29.60 18.77
CA ALA A 13 54.64 -30.47 17.63
C ALA A 13 54.22 -29.59 16.45
N ASP A 14 54.97 -29.68 15.36
CA ASP A 14 54.58 -29.65 13.94
C ASP A 14 53.41 -28.70 13.56
N GLY A 15 53.60 -27.65 12.77
CA GLY A 15 54.16 -27.75 11.42
C GLY A 15 53.07 -27.74 10.35
N ASP A 16 52.00 -26.95 10.52
CA ASP A 16 51.02 -26.67 9.46
C ASP A 16 51.39 -25.37 8.74
N GLU A 17 51.91 -25.51 7.52
CA GLU A 17 52.07 -24.39 6.60
C GLU A 17 50.69 -23.78 6.29
N PRO A 18 50.51 -22.45 6.42
CA PRO A 18 49.27 -21.80 6.02
C PRO A 18 49.13 -21.92 4.50
N SER A 19 48.20 -22.76 4.06
CA SER A 19 47.87 -22.93 2.65
C SER A 19 47.61 -21.55 2.00
N PRO A 20 48.30 -21.19 0.90
CA PRO A 20 48.16 -19.88 0.24
C PRO A 20 46.84 -19.72 -0.54
N GLU A 21 45.91 -20.66 -0.41
CA GLU A 21 44.58 -20.69 -1.02
C GLU A 21 43.57 -19.86 -0.21
N GLY A 22 43.86 -18.58 -0.04
CA GLY A 22 42.97 -17.65 0.66
C GLY A 22 42.93 -16.26 0.05
N ARG A 23 43.58 -16.03 -1.10
CA ARG A 23 43.34 -14.82 -1.89
C ARG A 23 42.01 -15.00 -2.62
N GLY A 24 40.92 -14.84 -1.87
CA GLY A 24 39.61 -14.59 -2.43
C GLY A 24 39.79 -13.48 -3.46
N HIS A 25 39.66 -13.84 -4.73
CA HIS A 25 39.67 -12.86 -5.80
C HIS A 25 38.58 -11.85 -5.46
N ASP A 26 38.99 -10.63 -5.08
CA ASP A 26 38.18 -9.42 -5.17
C ASP A 26 37.87 -9.23 -6.65
N VAL A 27 36.98 -10.06 -7.18
CA VAL A 27 36.39 -9.87 -8.49
C VAL A 27 35.51 -8.65 -8.31
N GLY A 28 36.07 -7.50 -8.65
CA GLY A 28 35.34 -6.25 -8.66
C GLY A 28 34.02 -6.40 -9.44
N PRO A 29 33.02 -5.56 -9.13
CA PRO A 29 31.70 -5.68 -9.73
C PRO A 29 31.80 -5.69 -11.25
N THR A 30 31.09 -6.62 -11.89
CA THR A 30 31.15 -6.77 -13.34
C THR A 30 30.64 -5.52 -14.04
N THR A 31 31.08 -5.28 -15.28
CA THR A 31 30.60 -4.15 -16.11
C THR A 31 29.08 -4.17 -16.30
N GLU A 32 28.46 -5.34 -16.28
CA GLU A 32 27.01 -5.53 -16.34
C GLU A 32 26.31 -5.09 -15.04
N GLU A 33 26.87 -5.42 -13.87
CA GLU A 33 26.39 -4.92 -12.58
C GLU A 33 26.48 -3.40 -12.48
N LEU A 34 27.57 -2.80 -13.00
CA LEU A 34 27.73 -1.35 -13.03
C LEU A 34 26.71 -0.65 -13.95
N ARG A 35 26.42 -1.23 -15.13
CA ARG A 35 25.40 -0.72 -16.06
C ARG A 35 23.99 -0.83 -15.49
N SER A 36 23.67 -2.00 -14.92
CA SER A 36 22.44 -2.25 -14.16
C SER A 36 22.25 -1.19 -13.07
N THR A 37 23.29 -0.90 -12.29
CA THR A 37 23.23 0.05 -11.19
C THR A 37 23.04 1.50 -11.66
N ARG A 38 23.70 1.92 -12.75
CA ARG A 38 23.50 3.26 -13.33
C ARG A 38 22.07 3.45 -13.84
N GLY A 39 21.54 2.46 -14.56
CA GLY A 39 20.16 2.47 -15.05
C GLY A 39 19.15 2.56 -13.90
N GLN A 40 19.40 1.84 -12.80
CA GLN A 40 18.57 1.94 -11.60
C GLN A 40 18.60 3.34 -10.98
N VAL A 41 19.77 3.96 -10.81
CA VAL A 41 19.86 5.30 -10.19
C VAL A 41 19.10 6.34 -11.02
N VAL A 42 19.28 6.35 -12.35
CA VAL A 42 18.57 7.29 -13.24
C VAL A 42 17.07 7.02 -13.24
N SER A 43 16.66 5.75 -13.38
CA SER A 43 15.25 5.36 -13.33
C SER A 43 14.59 5.79 -12.03
N ARG A 44 15.29 5.67 -10.89
CA ARG A 44 14.78 6.08 -9.58
C ARG A 44 14.81 7.59 -9.37
N ALA A 45 15.78 8.27 -9.95
CA ALA A 45 15.85 9.73 -9.93
C ALA A 45 14.75 10.36 -10.80
N LEU A 46 14.31 9.69 -11.87
CA LEU A 46 13.22 10.16 -12.76
C LEU A 46 11.84 9.74 -12.27
N MET A 47 11.69 8.50 -11.83
CA MET A 47 10.41 7.93 -11.42
C MET A 47 10.63 6.93 -10.28
N PRO A 48 10.75 7.43 -9.03
CA PRO A 48 11.10 6.61 -7.86
C PRO A 48 10.26 5.35 -7.73
N ARG A 49 8.96 5.43 -8.06
CA ARG A 49 8.01 4.32 -7.90
C ARG A 49 7.02 4.20 -9.07
N ALA A 50 7.52 4.07 -10.30
CA ALA A 50 6.71 4.00 -11.53
C ALA A 50 5.45 3.11 -11.44
N ARG A 51 5.58 1.91 -10.87
CA ARG A 51 4.45 0.96 -10.70
C ARG A 51 3.39 1.42 -9.70
N GLU A 52 3.77 2.23 -8.71
CA GLU A 52 2.82 2.81 -7.74
C GLU A 52 2.15 4.05 -8.34
N VAL A 53 2.82 4.75 -9.27
CA VAL A 53 2.25 5.92 -9.96
C VAL A 53 1.06 5.53 -10.80
N LEU A 54 1.20 4.54 -11.69
CA LEU A 54 0.17 4.17 -12.66
C LEU A 54 -1.20 3.91 -12.03
N LEU A 55 -1.23 3.37 -10.81
CA LEU A 55 -2.48 3.09 -10.09
C LEU A 55 -3.14 4.32 -9.49
N LYS A 56 -2.33 5.28 -9.07
CA LYS A 56 -2.78 6.45 -8.31
C LYS A 56 -2.90 7.68 -9.19
N LEU A 57 -2.33 7.59 -10.40
CA LEU A 57 -2.39 8.60 -11.44
C LEU A 57 -3.81 9.08 -11.74
N PRO A 58 -4.87 8.24 -11.70
CA PRO A 58 -6.23 8.70 -11.97
C PRO A 58 -6.86 9.60 -10.89
N LEU A 59 -6.25 9.80 -9.72
CA LEU A 59 -6.95 10.44 -8.59
C LEU A 59 -7.28 11.93 -8.82
N VAL A 60 -6.36 12.71 -9.38
CA VAL A 60 -6.67 14.11 -9.75
C VAL A 60 -7.69 14.17 -10.90
N PRO A 61 -7.51 13.44 -12.03
CA PRO A 61 -8.52 13.36 -13.09
C PRO A 61 -9.89 12.89 -12.60
N LEU A 62 -9.94 11.96 -11.65
CA LEU A 62 -11.15 11.46 -11.02
C LEU A 62 -11.93 12.60 -10.35
N GLY A 63 -11.26 13.41 -9.52
CA GLY A 63 -11.89 14.56 -8.88
C GLY A 63 -12.41 15.57 -9.89
N ALA A 64 -11.60 15.86 -10.92
CA ALA A 64 -11.98 16.76 -11.99
C ALA A 64 -13.18 16.25 -12.79
N ALA A 65 -13.22 14.96 -13.12
CA ALA A 65 -14.33 14.33 -13.83
C ALA A 65 -15.63 14.40 -13.03
N VAL A 66 -15.58 14.19 -11.71
CA VAL A 66 -16.76 14.35 -10.84
C VAL A 66 -17.30 15.78 -10.90
N ALA A 67 -16.42 16.79 -10.82
CA ALA A 67 -16.83 18.19 -10.94
C ALA A 67 -17.45 18.49 -12.32
N VAL A 68 -16.80 18.10 -13.42
CA VAL A 68 -17.29 18.28 -14.79
C VAL A 68 -18.68 17.66 -14.99
N VAL A 69 -18.88 16.43 -14.49
CA VAL A 69 -20.17 15.74 -14.57
C VAL A 69 -21.22 16.46 -13.73
N ALA A 70 -20.86 16.93 -12.53
CA ALA A 70 -21.77 17.64 -11.65
C ALA A 70 -22.20 19.02 -12.18
N GLU A 71 -21.33 19.72 -12.91
CA GLU A 71 -21.68 20.99 -13.54
C GLU A 71 -22.45 20.82 -14.86
N GLY A 72 -22.40 19.63 -15.47
CA GLY A 72 -23.07 19.36 -16.75
C GLY A 72 -22.46 20.11 -17.95
N ARG A 73 -21.25 20.67 -17.81
CA ARG A 73 -20.54 21.41 -18.87
C ARG A 73 -19.14 20.86 -19.08
N LEU A 74 -18.69 20.82 -20.33
CA LEU A 74 -17.33 20.41 -20.66
C LEU A 74 -16.33 21.54 -20.32
N PRO A 75 -15.11 21.20 -19.85
CA PRO A 75 -14.10 22.19 -19.56
C PRO A 75 -13.64 22.90 -20.84
N THR A 76 -13.36 24.19 -20.76
CA THR A 76 -12.71 24.94 -21.84
C THR A 76 -11.29 24.40 -22.07
N GLY A 77 -10.71 24.65 -23.25
CA GLY A 77 -9.33 24.24 -23.54
C GLY A 77 -8.31 24.81 -22.54
N ALA A 78 -8.53 26.05 -22.08
CA ALA A 78 -7.70 26.68 -21.05
C ALA A 78 -7.80 25.97 -19.70
N LEU A 79 -9.02 25.64 -19.25
CA LEU A 79 -9.23 24.88 -18.01
C LEU A 79 -8.63 23.48 -18.11
N LEU A 80 -8.82 22.79 -19.24
CA LEU A 80 -8.21 21.47 -19.46
C LEU A 80 -6.68 21.53 -19.36
N GLY A 81 -6.05 22.55 -19.95
CA GLY A 81 -4.61 22.78 -19.80
C GLY A 81 -4.18 22.97 -18.34
N GLN A 82 -4.91 23.77 -17.57
CA GLN A 82 -4.66 23.97 -16.14
C GLN A 82 -4.80 22.67 -15.34
N LEU A 83 -5.82 21.86 -15.63
CA LEU A 83 -6.05 20.56 -14.99
C LEU A 83 -4.92 19.56 -15.30
N VAL A 84 -4.40 19.55 -16.53
CA VAL A 84 -3.24 18.72 -16.89
C VAL A 84 -1.99 19.15 -16.13
N VAL A 85 -1.71 20.45 -16.04
CA VAL A 85 -0.57 20.97 -15.27
C VAL A 85 -0.72 20.63 -13.79
N LEU A 86 -1.91 20.82 -13.21
CA LEU A 86 -2.21 20.44 -11.82
C LEU A 86 -2.00 18.94 -11.59
N TRP A 87 -2.46 18.10 -12.51
CA TRP A 87 -2.28 16.65 -12.43
C TRP A 87 -0.80 16.25 -12.42
N LEU A 88 0.00 16.80 -13.32
CA LEU A 88 1.45 16.56 -13.37
C LEU A 88 2.14 17.06 -12.08
N LEU A 89 1.76 18.25 -11.60
CA LEU A 89 2.27 18.81 -10.35
C LEU A 89 2.00 17.86 -9.18
N VAL A 90 0.75 17.44 -9.00
CA VAL A 90 0.35 16.60 -7.87
C VAL A 90 0.96 15.21 -7.96
N GLU A 91 0.78 14.50 -9.07
CA GLU A 91 1.13 13.07 -9.17
C GLU A 91 2.60 12.81 -9.51
N VAL A 92 3.19 13.64 -10.39
CA VAL A 92 4.54 13.42 -10.91
C VAL A 92 5.58 14.20 -10.12
N LEU A 93 5.28 15.41 -9.65
CA LEU A 93 6.26 16.21 -8.89
C LEU A 93 6.11 15.98 -7.38
N ALA A 94 4.98 16.40 -6.80
CA ALA A 94 4.80 16.43 -5.35
C ALA A 94 4.76 15.02 -4.74
N TYR A 95 3.98 14.11 -5.32
CA TYR A 95 3.91 12.74 -4.77
C TYR A 95 5.15 11.91 -5.01
N GLN A 96 5.84 12.07 -6.14
CA GLN A 96 7.12 11.39 -6.33
C GLN A 96 8.18 11.93 -5.39
N ALA A 97 8.21 13.24 -5.14
CA ALA A 97 9.08 13.83 -4.13
C ALA A 97 8.83 13.20 -2.75
N ARG A 98 7.55 13.06 -2.35
CA ARG A 98 7.17 12.39 -1.10
C ARG A 98 7.63 10.94 -1.04
N TYR A 99 7.44 10.16 -2.11
CA TYR A 99 7.92 8.77 -2.15
C TYR A 99 9.44 8.66 -2.12
N GLN A 100 10.14 9.56 -2.80
CA GLN A 100 11.60 9.61 -2.82
C GLN A 100 12.16 9.96 -1.43
N LEU A 101 11.54 10.91 -0.73
CA LEU A 101 11.89 11.22 0.65
C LEU A 101 11.67 10.03 1.59
N ASN A 102 10.56 9.31 1.42
CA ASN A 102 10.30 8.08 2.17
C ASN A 102 11.37 7.02 1.90
N ASP A 103 11.72 6.77 0.64
CA ASP A 103 12.75 5.80 0.26
C ASP A 103 14.14 6.17 0.83
N LEU A 104 14.47 7.46 0.85
CA LEU A 104 15.72 7.97 1.45
C LEU A 104 15.77 7.71 2.97
N ARG A 105 14.67 7.99 3.68
CA ARG A 105 14.57 7.80 5.14
C ARG A 105 14.50 6.32 5.53
N ASP A 106 13.86 5.51 4.70
CA ASP A 106 13.62 4.10 4.97
C ASP A 106 14.75 3.18 4.53
N ARG A 107 15.82 3.70 3.93
CA ARG A 107 16.95 2.94 3.40
C ARG A 107 17.41 1.80 4.32
N ALA A 108 17.68 2.08 5.60
CA ALA A 108 18.16 1.07 6.54
C ALA A 108 17.08 0.02 6.87
N ALA A 109 15.82 0.43 6.97
CA ALA A 109 14.71 -0.49 7.23
C ALA A 109 14.39 -1.36 6.00
N ASP A 110 14.54 -0.81 4.80
CA ASP A 110 14.33 -1.51 3.54
C ASP A 110 15.47 -2.51 3.26
N ALA A 111 16.71 -2.18 3.63
CA ALA A 111 17.84 -3.11 3.55
C ALA A 111 17.70 -4.31 4.51
N ALA A 112 17.01 -4.13 5.63
CA ALA A 112 16.71 -5.18 6.61
C ALA A 112 15.41 -5.96 6.32
N HIS A 113 14.70 -5.62 5.24
CA HIS A 113 13.43 -6.26 4.92
C HIS A 113 13.64 -7.70 4.41
N PRO A 114 12.82 -8.70 4.83
CA PRO A 114 12.92 -10.08 4.34
C PRO A 114 12.87 -10.17 2.80
N GLU A 115 11.97 -9.41 2.18
CA GLU A 115 11.80 -9.33 0.72
C GLU A 115 12.57 -8.18 0.04
N LYS A 116 13.73 -7.75 0.57
CA LYS A 116 14.48 -6.57 0.06
C LYS A 116 14.76 -6.58 -1.45
N THR A 117 14.93 -7.77 -2.04
CA THR A 117 15.18 -7.97 -3.49
C THR A 117 13.95 -7.67 -4.35
N HIS A 118 12.74 -7.94 -3.85
CA HIS A 118 11.50 -7.83 -4.63
C HIS A 118 10.79 -6.48 -4.47
N ARG A 119 11.07 -5.75 -3.40
CA ARG A 119 10.41 -4.46 -3.11
C ARG A 119 10.79 -3.35 -4.08
N GLY A 120 11.88 -3.51 -4.81
CA GLY A 120 12.37 -2.51 -5.76
C GLY A 120 12.50 -1.15 -5.07
N ARG A 121 13.33 -1.05 -4.03
CA ARG A 121 13.64 0.18 -3.30
C ARG A 121 15.07 0.64 -3.63
N LEU A 122 15.56 1.71 -3.00
CA LEU A 122 16.92 2.24 -3.21
C LEU A 122 17.98 1.36 -2.53
N THR A 123 18.16 0.13 -3.03
CA THR A 123 19.06 -0.89 -2.46
C THR A 123 20.48 -0.88 -3.06
N PHE A 124 20.82 0.10 -3.91
CA PHE A 124 22.15 0.21 -4.50
C PHE A 124 23.21 0.73 -3.51
N PRO A 125 24.51 0.44 -3.74
CA PRO A 125 25.60 1.02 -2.96
C PRO A 125 25.60 2.55 -3.09
N TRP A 126 25.72 3.26 -1.97
CA TRP A 126 25.68 4.73 -1.97
C TRP A 126 27.08 5.29 -2.22
N THR A 127 27.20 6.12 -3.26
CA THR A 127 28.37 6.96 -3.51
C THR A 127 27.94 8.43 -3.41
N PRO A 128 28.88 9.38 -3.16
CA PRO A 128 28.55 10.81 -3.08
C PRO A 128 27.80 11.30 -4.33
N LEU A 129 28.19 10.86 -5.53
CA LEU A 129 27.53 11.20 -6.78
C LEU A 129 26.08 10.67 -6.83
N ARG A 130 25.85 9.40 -6.46
CA ARG A 130 24.49 8.82 -6.43
C ARG A 130 23.61 9.55 -5.42
N ALA A 131 24.17 9.91 -4.27
CA ALA A 131 23.47 10.72 -3.28
C ALA A 131 23.08 12.10 -3.82
N ALA A 132 24.01 12.79 -4.48
CA ALA A 132 23.76 14.10 -5.09
C ALA A 132 22.67 14.04 -6.16
N VAL A 133 22.65 13.01 -7.02
CA VAL A 133 21.60 12.85 -8.05
C VAL A 133 20.22 12.61 -7.42
N VAL A 134 20.12 11.75 -6.40
CA VAL A 134 18.85 11.47 -5.74
C VAL A 134 18.36 12.69 -4.96
N TRP A 135 19.22 13.36 -4.20
CA TRP A 135 18.83 14.58 -3.47
C TRP A 135 18.52 15.75 -4.41
N GLY A 136 19.34 15.96 -5.44
CA GLY A 136 19.12 17.02 -6.43
C GLY A 136 17.80 16.86 -7.18
N SER A 137 17.45 15.64 -7.59
CA SER A 137 16.16 15.38 -8.23
C SER A 137 14.96 15.58 -7.28
N LEU A 138 15.10 15.28 -5.99
CA LEU A 138 14.09 15.59 -4.98
C LEU A 138 13.89 17.12 -4.86
N VAL A 139 14.98 17.88 -4.70
CA VAL A 139 14.92 19.35 -4.59
C VAL A 139 14.32 19.97 -5.86
N ALA A 140 14.76 19.54 -7.04
CA ALA A 140 14.24 20.02 -8.31
C ALA A 140 12.73 19.82 -8.45
N ARG A 141 12.20 18.65 -8.03
CA ARG A 141 10.74 18.39 -8.03
C ARG A 141 10.00 19.34 -7.11
N VAL A 142 10.51 19.57 -5.90
CA VAL A 142 9.85 20.45 -4.93
C VAL A 142 9.83 21.89 -5.45
N VAL A 143 10.95 22.40 -5.95
CA VAL A 143 11.05 23.74 -6.52
C VAL A 143 10.10 23.89 -7.71
N LEU A 144 10.09 22.92 -8.63
CA LEU A 144 9.20 22.95 -9.79
C LEU A 144 7.72 22.88 -9.39
N ALA A 145 7.36 22.03 -8.41
CA ALA A 145 6.00 21.93 -7.91
C ALA A 145 5.52 23.25 -7.30
N VAL A 146 6.34 23.90 -6.48
CA VAL A 146 6.03 25.21 -5.89
C VAL A 146 5.91 26.28 -6.96
N GLY A 147 6.84 26.34 -7.91
CA GLY A 147 6.81 27.30 -9.02
C GLY A 147 5.54 27.16 -9.87
N LEU A 148 5.16 25.94 -10.22
CA LEU A 148 3.92 25.68 -10.96
C LEU A 148 2.66 26.00 -10.15
N ALA A 149 2.66 25.74 -8.84
CA ALA A 149 1.52 26.06 -7.98
C ALA A 149 1.25 27.56 -7.92
N VAL A 150 2.30 28.38 -7.85
CA VAL A 150 2.22 29.85 -7.85
C VAL A 150 1.88 30.39 -9.24
N TRP A 151 2.35 29.74 -10.30
CA TRP A 151 2.09 30.14 -11.69
C TRP A 151 0.66 29.83 -12.16
N LEU A 152 0.05 28.76 -11.66
CA LEU A 152 -1.32 28.40 -12.03
C LEU A 152 -2.33 29.47 -11.55
N PRO A 153 -3.23 29.96 -12.42
CA PRO A 153 -4.21 30.96 -12.04
C PRO A 153 -5.45 30.35 -11.37
N GLY A 154 -6.25 31.22 -10.73
CA GLY A 154 -7.61 30.91 -10.27
C GLY A 154 -7.69 29.72 -9.32
N ALA A 155 -8.77 28.94 -9.43
CA ALA A 155 -9.03 27.79 -8.57
C ALA A 155 -7.98 26.68 -8.70
N ALA A 156 -7.34 26.53 -9.88
CA ALA A 156 -6.28 25.54 -10.08
C ALA A 156 -5.02 25.89 -9.28
N GLY A 157 -4.63 27.17 -9.25
CA GLY A 157 -3.53 27.67 -8.41
C GLY A 157 -3.84 27.51 -6.92
N GLN A 158 -5.04 27.90 -6.50
CA GLN A 158 -5.50 27.73 -5.12
C GLN A 158 -5.48 26.25 -4.69
N ALA A 159 -6.01 25.36 -5.52
CA ALA A 159 -5.97 23.91 -5.30
C ALA A 159 -4.52 23.41 -5.15
N ALA A 160 -3.61 23.84 -6.04
CA ALA A 160 -2.21 23.44 -6.01
C ALA A 160 -1.50 23.88 -4.73
N VAL A 161 -1.63 25.15 -4.34
CA VAL A 161 -1.01 25.70 -3.13
C VAL A 161 -1.55 25.01 -1.88
N ALA A 162 -2.88 24.92 -1.75
CA ALA A 162 -3.51 24.26 -0.62
C ALA A 162 -3.11 22.78 -0.54
N PHE A 163 -3.07 22.08 -1.68
CA PHE A 163 -2.62 20.69 -1.75
C PHE A 163 -1.18 20.54 -1.26
N LEU A 164 -0.25 21.41 -1.67
CA LEU A 164 1.16 21.34 -1.24
C LEU A 164 1.30 21.59 0.27
N VAL A 165 0.59 22.59 0.81
CA VAL A 165 0.58 22.88 2.25
C VAL A 165 0.04 21.69 3.03
N LEU A 166 -1.12 21.16 2.63
CA LEU A 166 -1.73 20.00 3.28
C LEU A 166 -0.85 18.75 3.13
N LEU A 167 -0.19 18.55 2.00
CA LEU A 167 0.74 17.45 1.80
C LEU A 167 1.92 17.54 2.78
N VAL A 168 2.48 18.73 3.01
CA VAL A 168 3.54 18.95 3.99
C VAL A 168 3.04 18.66 5.41
N LEU A 169 1.86 19.16 5.79
CA LEU A 169 1.28 18.91 7.12
C LEU A 169 1.01 17.43 7.36
N VAL A 170 0.39 16.75 6.41
CA VAL A 170 0.05 15.32 6.49
C VAL A 170 1.33 14.47 6.49
N SER A 171 2.29 14.79 5.62
CA SER A 171 3.56 14.04 5.57
C SER A 171 4.41 14.30 6.81
N GLY A 172 4.45 15.54 7.31
CA GLY A 172 5.15 15.89 8.54
C GLY A 172 4.56 15.16 9.74
N THR A 173 3.23 15.16 9.89
CA THR A 173 2.53 14.43 10.96
C THR A 173 2.81 12.94 10.88
N TYR A 174 2.66 12.35 9.70
CA TYR A 174 2.99 10.94 9.44
C TYR A 174 4.42 10.62 9.88
N GLU A 175 5.40 11.41 9.46
CA GLU A 175 6.82 11.18 9.74
C GLU A 175 7.16 11.38 11.22
N VAL A 176 6.60 12.39 11.89
CA VAL A 176 6.81 12.62 13.32
C VAL A 176 6.26 11.45 14.15
N CYS A 177 5.02 11.03 13.88
CA CYS A 177 4.41 9.90 14.59
C CYS A 177 5.18 8.60 14.31
N ARG A 178 5.55 8.37 13.05
CA ARG A 178 6.33 7.21 12.64
C ARG A 178 7.71 7.16 13.29
N GLU A 179 8.39 8.31 13.39
CA GLU A 179 9.71 8.37 14.01
C GLU A 179 9.66 8.13 15.52
N ARG A 180 8.62 8.65 16.19
CA ARG A 180 8.38 8.35 17.61
C ARG A 180 8.14 6.87 17.84
N ILE A 181 7.36 6.22 16.97
CA ILE A 181 7.19 4.76 17.01
C ILE A 181 8.52 4.04 16.80
N ARG A 182 9.35 4.50 15.85
CA ARG A 182 10.61 3.86 15.52
C ARG A 182 11.67 3.98 16.63
N ARG A 183 11.70 5.12 17.33
CA ARG A 183 12.71 5.40 18.38
C ARG A 183 12.26 4.99 19.78
N GLY A 184 10.96 4.91 20.04
CA GLY A 184 10.43 4.62 21.37
C GLY A 184 10.74 3.17 21.77
N PRO A 185 11.61 2.93 22.77
CA PRO A 185 11.96 1.57 23.21
C PRO A 185 10.73 0.82 23.76
N ASP A 186 9.75 1.57 24.29
CA ASP A 186 8.52 1.04 24.88
C ASP A 186 7.36 0.95 23.87
N VAL A 187 7.55 1.42 22.62
CA VAL A 187 6.49 1.42 21.61
C VAL A 187 6.42 0.05 20.93
N VAL A 188 5.97 -0.93 21.70
CA VAL A 188 5.72 -2.30 21.23
C VAL A 188 4.36 -2.40 20.55
N PRO A 189 4.18 -3.29 19.55
CA PRO A 189 2.88 -3.54 18.94
C PRO A 189 1.80 -3.78 19.99
N GLY A 190 0.79 -2.90 19.99
CA GLY A 190 -0.36 -3.01 20.87
C GLY A 190 -0.33 -2.25 22.18
N SER A 191 0.80 -1.63 22.52
CA SER A 191 0.87 -0.63 23.58
C SER A 191 -0.08 0.53 23.32
N THR A 192 -0.49 1.23 24.39
CA THR A 192 -1.29 2.45 24.31
C THR A 192 -0.61 3.51 23.43
N ASP A 193 0.71 3.63 23.53
CA ASP A 193 1.49 4.57 22.72
C ASP A 193 1.57 4.16 21.26
N ALA A 194 1.70 2.86 20.96
CA ALA A 194 1.61 2.38 19.59
C ALA A 194 0.23 2.70 19.00
N ARG A 195 -0.87 2.54 19.74
CA ARG A 195 -2.21 2.93 19.25
C ARG A 195 -2.33 4.43 19.03
N ARG A 196 -1.91 5.25 20.00
CA ARG A 196 -1.95 6.72 19.95
C ARG A 196 -1.15 7.29 18.79
N LEU A 197 0.03 6.73 18.50
CA LEU A 197 0.90 7.19 17.42
C LEU A 197 0.58 6.50 16.08
N GLY A 198 0.11 5.26 16.12
CA GLY A 198 -0.19 4.45 14.94
C GLY A 198 -1.46 4.87 14.24
N LEU A 199 -2.48 5.33 14.97
CA LEU A 199 -3.72 5.83 14.36
C LEU A 199 -3.46 7.05 13.45
N PRO A 200 -2.74 8.11 13.86
CA PRO A 200 -2.33 9.19 12.97
C PRO A 200 -1.58 8.68 11.72
N VAL A 201 -0.67 7.72 11.87
CA VAL A 201 0.07 7.12 10.76
C VAL A 201 -0.89 6.44 9.76
N LEU A 202 -1.86 5.67 10.27
CA LEU A 202 -2.87 4.98 9.47
C LEU A 202 -3.85 5.94 8.78
N LEU A 203 -4.13 7.10 9.37
CA LEU A 203 -5.04 8.11 8.80
C LEU A 203 -4.35 9.05 7.81
N CYS A 204 -3.09 9.44 8.06
CA CYS A 204 -2.36 10.39 7.21
C CYS A 204 -2.12 9.84 5.80
N ILE A 205 -1.91 8.54 5.64
CA ILE A 205 -1.70 7.93 4.32
C ILE A 205 -2.94 8.03 3.42
N PRO A 206 -4.10 7.47 3.80
CA PRO A 206 -5.31 7.53 3.00
C PRO A 206 -5.79 8.97 2.80
N LEU A 207 -5.53 9.88 3.75
CA LEU A 207 -5.85 11.31 3.60
C LEU A 207 -5.15 11.92 2.38
N GLY A 208 -3.91 11.52 2.11
CA GLY A 208 -3.21 11.92 0.90
C GLY A 208 -3.98 11.58 -0.40
N TYR A 209 -4.70 10.46 -0.43
CA TYR A 209 -5.49 10.07 -1.60
C TYR A 209 -6.72 10.96 -1.74
N GLY A 210 -7.41 11.23 -0.64
CA GLY A 210 -8.52 12.19 -0.61
C GLY A 210 -8.10 13.58 -1.08
N LEU A 211 -6.94 14.08 -0.63
CA LEU A 211 -6.41 15.39 -1.05
C LEU A 211 -6.18 15.51 -2.56
N ARG A 212 -5.78 14.43 -3.25
CA ARG A 212 -5.59 14.45 -4.72
C ARG A 212 -6.91 14.61 -5.45
N VAL A 213 -7.92 13.86 -5.02
CA VAL A 213 -9.25 13.90 -5.61
C VAL A 213 -9.89 15.26 -5.31
N TRP A 214 -9.71 15.78 -4.10
CA TRP A 214 -10.11 17.14 -3.75
C TRP A 214 -9.47 18.21 -4.65
N ALA A 215 -8.15 18.12 -4.90
CA ALA A 215 -7.45 19.10 -5.72
C ALA A 215 -8.01 19.16 -7.14
N GLY A 216 -8.25 17.99 -7.76
CA GLY A 216 -8.89 17.91 -9.08
C GLY A 216 -10.32 18.44 -9.08
N TYR A 217 -11.11 18.07 -8.06
CA TYR A 217 -12.49 18.52 -7.90
C TYR A 217 -12.58 20.05 -7.76
N HIS A 218 -11.80 20.64 -6.84
CA HIS A 218 -11.83 22.08 -6.57
C HIS A 218 -11.34 22.89 -7.77
N ALA A 219 -10.29 22.43 -8.45
CA ALA A 219 -9.78 23.09 -9.64
C ALA A 219 -10.78 23.04 -10.81
N ALA A 220 -11.41 21.88 -11.04
CA ALA A 220 -12.37 21.74 -12.12
C ALA A 220 -13.69 22.47 -11.84
N SER A 221 -14.12 22.54 -10.57
CA SER A 221 -15.36 23.22 -10.19
C SER A 221 -15.28 24.74 -10.20
N GLN A 222 -14.06 25.30 -10.33
CA GLN A 222 -13.79 26.73 -10.19
C GLN A 222 -14.36 27.35 -8.89
N GLY A 223 -14.61 26.54 -7.87
CA GLY A 223 -15.27 26.95 -6.62
C GLY A 223 -16.79 27.11 -6.69
N GLU A 224 -17.43 26.80 -7.82
CA GLU A 224 -18.88 26.96 -8.03
C GLU A 224 -19.70 25.80 -7.42
N LEU A 225 -19.10 24.60 -7.33
CA LEU A 225 -19.78 23.44 -6.74
C LEU A 225 -19.76 23.45 -5.20
N PRO A 226 -20.81 22.91 -4.53
CA PRO A 226 -20.88 22.87 -3.08
C PRO A 226 -19.72 22.10 -2.42
N ALA A 227 -19.08 22.71 -1.42
CA ALA A 227 -17.97 22.10 -0.67
C ALA A 227 -18.33 20.74 -0.03
N VAL A 228 -19.61 20.53 0.32
CA VAL A 228 -20.10 19.25 0.87
C VAL A 228 -19.90 18.08 -0.10
N LEU A 229 -20.05 18.32 -1.41
CA LEU A 229 -19.86 17.30 -2.44
C LEU A 229 -18.38 16.93 -2.54
N GLY A 230 -17.48 17.91 -2.50
CA GLY A 230 -16.04 17.66 -2.42
C GLY A 230 -15.64 16.91 -1.14
N LEU A 231 -16.21 17.26 0.00
CA LEU A 231 -15.94 16.58 1.27
C LEU A 231 -16.38 15.11 1.26
N LEU A 232 -17.59 14.82 0.78
CA LEU A 232 -18.08 13.45 0.66
C LEU A 232 -17.17 12.61 -0.26
N LEU A 233 -16.59 13.22 -1.30
CA LEU A 233 -15.71 12.54 -2.26
C LEU A 233 -14.39 12.18 -1.59
N VAL A 234 -13.84 13.14 -0.84
CA VAL A 234 -12.66 12.93 0.02
C VAL A 234 -12.90 11.80 1.01
N VAL A 235 -14.02 11.81 1.74
CA VAL A 235 -14.35 10.79 2.74
C VAL A 235 -14.47 9.41 2.12
N THR A 236 -15.08 9.31 0.94
CA THR A 236 -15.26 8.02 0.27
C THR A 236 -13.92 7.45 -0.18
N VAL A 237 -13.08 8.28 -0.83
CA VAL A 237 -11.72 7.90 -1.24
C VAL A 237 -10.87 7.56 -0.02
N LEU A 238 -10.96 8.34 1.06
CA LEU A 238 -10.28 8.07 2.32
C LEU A 238 -10.66 6.69 2.85
N ALA A 239 -11.95 6.36 2.91
CA ALA A 239 -12.43 5.08 3.41
C ALA A 239 -11.93 3.90 2.55
N THR A 240 -12.07 3.99 1.22
CA THR A 240 -11.59 2.97 0.28
C THR A 240 -10.08 2.75 0.42
N TYR A 241 -9.28 3.82 0.37
CA TYR A 241 -7.83 3.68 0.45
C TYR A 241 -7.33 3.33 1.86
N THR A 242 -8.09 3.65 2.91
CA THR A 242 -7.78 3.15 4.26
C THR A 242 -7.86 1.63 4.27
N ALA A 243 -8.94 1.06 3.72
CA ALA A 243 -9.08 -0.38 3.60
C ALA A 243 -7.92 -0.98 2.79
N THR A 244 -7.64 -0.47 1.58
CA THR A 244 -6.52 -0.95 0.75
C THR A 244 -5.18 -0.89 1.48
N VAL A 245 -4.85 0.24 2.11
CA VAL A 245 -3.56 0.43 2.79
C VAL A 245 -3.44 -0.48 3.99
N CYS A 246 -4.47 -0.55 4.84
CA CYS A 246 -4.49 -1.45 5.99
C CYS A 246 -4.36 -2.91 5.55
N THR A 247 -5.04 -3.34 4.50
CA THR A 247 -4.92 -4.69 3.95
C THR A 247 -3.51 -4.96 3.44
N ALA A 248 -2.96 -4.08 2.61
CA ALA A 248 -1.61 -4.22 2.06
C ALA A 248 -0.55 -4.26 3.16
N TRP A 249 -0.69 -3.42 4.17
CA TRP A 249 0.21 -3.38 5.32
C TRP A 249 0.07 -4.59 6.23
N ALA A 250 -1.15 -5.05 6.51
CA ALA A 250 -1.36 -6.28 7.28
C ALA A 250 -0.69 -7.47 6.57
N LEU A 251 -0.76 -7.53 5.24
CA LEU A 251 -0.16 -8.60 4.45
C LEU A 251 1.37 -8.45 4.40
N GLU A 252 1.90 -7.25 4.21
CA GLU A 252 3.34 -6.96 4.35
C GLU A 252 3.85 -7.37 5.75
N ALA A 253 3.07 -7.10 6.80
CA ALA A 253 3.40 -7.47 8.18
C ALA A 253 3.60 -8.98 8.35
N THR A 254 2.81 -9.80 7.65
CA THR A 254 2.92 -11.26 7.75
C THR A 254 4.27 -11.78 7.29
N THR A 255 5.00 -11.04 6.44
CA THR A 255 6.36 -11.42 6.00
C THR A 255 7.40 -11.37 7.12
N PHE A 256 7.07 -10.72 8.25
CA PHE A 256 7.93 -10.65 9.44
C PHE A 256 7.67 -11.77 10.46
N LEU A 257 6.67 -12.62 10.24
CA LEU A 257 6.37 -13.76 11.12
C LEU A 257 7.29 -14.93 10.75
N ARG A 258 8.06 -15.46 11.72
CA ARG A 258 9.06 -16.52 11.49
C ARG A 258 8.57 -17.93 11.78
N GLY A 259 7.54 -18.06 12.61
CA GLY A 259 6.98 -19.35 13.02
C GLY A 259 6.02 -19.16 14.19
N ARG A 260 5.35 -20.24 14.60
CA ARG A 260 4.44 -20.17 15.76
C ARG A 260 5.27 -20.09 17.04
N GLY A 261 5.04 -19.05 17.84
CA GLY A 261 5.75 -18.84 19.11
C GLY A 261 7.15 -18.26 18.95
N GLU A 262 7.65 -18.13 17.71
CA GLU A 262 8.87 -17.39 17.46
C GLU A 262 8.61 -15.88 17.52
N PRO A 263 9.55 -15.09 18.06
CA PRO A 263 9.44 -13.65 18.00
C PRO A 263 9.42 -13.18 16.54
N PRO A 264 8.61 -12.17 16.21
CA PRO A 264 8.65 -11.59 14.88
C PRO A 264 10.05 -11.05 14.58
N ALA A 265 10.43 -11.04 13.30
CA ALA A 265 11.70 -10.48 12.88
C ALA A 265 11.86 -9.04 13.41
N ALA A 266 13.06 -8.68 13.87
CA ALA A 266 13.35 -7.37 14.47
C ALA A 266 12.93 -6.17 13.59
N GLY A 267 12.85 -6.37 12.27
CA GLY A 267 12.33 -5.38 11.33
C GLY A 267 10.87 -4.95 11.60
N LEU A 268 10.05 -5.79 12.24
CA LEU A 268 8.66 -5.45 12.59
C LEU A 268 8.58 -4.40 13.71
N GLN A 269 9.51 -4.41 14.67
CA GLN A 269 9.57 -3.41 15.74
C GLN A 269 9.78 -2.00 15.16
N ARG A 270 10.62 -1.89 14.13
CA ARG A 270 10.83 -0.63 13.39
C ARG A 270 9.60 -0.16 12.60
N ARG A 271 8.54 -0.98 12.58
CA ARG A 271 7.27 -0.77 11.89
C ARG A 271 6.09 -1.09 12.81
N ALA A 272 6.15 -0.69 14.09
CA ALA A 272 5.13 -1.08 15.06
C ALA A 272 3.68 -0.67 14.66
N HIS A 273 3.51 0.39 13.87
CA HIS A 273 2.21 0.76 13.28
C HIS A 273 1.62 -0.34 12.37
N VAL A 274 2.47 -1.08 11.65
CA VAL A 274 2.09 -2.26 10.88
C VAL A 274 1.80 -3.44 11.80
N GLY A 275 2.57 -3.58 12.90
CA GLY A 275 2.31 -4.57 13.95
C GLY A 275 0.93 -4.42 14.62
N LEU A 276 0.41 -3.20 14.75
CA LEU A 276 -0.95 -2.95 15.25
C LEU A 276 -2.01 -3.65 14.41
N LEU A 277 -1.83 -3.71 13.09
CA LEU A 277 -2.77 -4.37 12.19
C LEU A 277 -2.77 -5.89 12.40
N LEU A 278 -1.59 -6.49 12.63
CA LEU A 278 -1.49 -7.90 12.98
C LEU A 278 -2.14 -8.21 14.34
N GLN A 279 -1.99 -7.32 15.32
CA GLN A 279 -2.65 -7.50 16.61
C GLN A 279 -4.17 -7.40 16.48
N HIS A 280 -4.70 -6.42 15.74
CA HIS A 280 -6.13 -6.32 15.46
C HIS A 280 -6.66 -7.53 14.68
N ALA A 281 -5.84 -8.11 13.81
CA ALA A 281 -6.13 -9.35 13.11
C ALA A 281 -6.06 -10.60 14.00
N GLY A 282 -5.65 -10.48 15.27
CA GLY A 282 -5.45 -11.61 16.18
C GLY A 282 -4.22 -12.48 15.85
N LEU A 283 -3.31 -11.97 15.01
CA LEU A 283 -2.11 -12.69 14.56
C LEU A 283 -0.88 -12.44 15.43
N LEU A 284 -0.91 -11.38 16.25
CA LEU A 284 0.05 -11.15 17.33
C LEU A 284 -0.69 -11.15 18.66
N ARG A 285 -0.20 -11.93 19.63
CA ARG A 285 -0.70 -11.88 21.01
C ARG A 285 -0.28 -10.56 21.65
N ALA A 286 -1.20 -9.94 22.38
CA ALA A 286 -0.97 -8.70 23.12
C ALA A 286 -0.06 -8.89 24.34
N GLU A 287 0.14 -10.13 24.78
CA GLU A 287 0.73 -10.49 26.07
C GLU A 287 1.98 -11.33 25.86
N GLY A 288 3.08 -10.88 26.43
CA GLY A 288 4.37 -11.54 26.39
C GLY A 288 5.44 -10.56 25.96
N THR A 289 5.94 -9.81 26.95
CA THR A 289 7.28 -9.22 26.99
C THR A 289 8.14 -9.64 25.80
N THR A 290 8.18 -8.78 24.78
CA THR A 290 9.32 -8.80 23.87
C THR A 290 10.49 -8.28 24.69
N ALA A 291 11.11 -9.19 25.46
CA ALA A 291 12.46 -8.96 25.94
C ALA A 291 13.24 -8.40 24.75
N ALA A 292 13.83 -7.22 24.91
CA ALA A 292 14.50 -6.50 23.84
C ALA A 292 15.42 -7.48 23.12
N VAL A 293 14.98 -7.96 21.94
CA VAL A 293 15.74 -8.93 21.18
C VAL A 293 17.01 -8.19 20.80
N PRO A 294 18.20 -8.63 21.26
CA PRO A 294 19.45 -8.01 20.87
C PRO A 294 19.46 -7.92 19.34
N ALA A 295 19.91 -6.79 18.80
CA ALA A 295 19.97 -6.61 17.36
C ALA A 295 20.99 -7.59 16.76
N GLU A 296 20.59 -8.85 16.57
CA GLU A 296 21.43 -9.83 15.91
C GLU A 296 21.62 -9.43 14.45
N PRO A 297 22.85 -9.57 13.91
CA PRO A 297 23.10 -9.44 12.49
C PRO A 297 22.28 -10.53 11.77
N ALA A 298 21.28 -10.10 11.01
CA ALA A 298 20.31 -10.99 10.39
C ALA A 298 20.99 -12.02 9.48
N SER A 299 21.15 -13.27 9.96
CA SER A 299 21.43 -14.41 9.11
C SER A 299 20.19 -14.68 8.24
N LEU A 300 20.36 -14.50 6.93
CA LEU A 300 19.33 -14.67 5.91
C LEU A 300 18.82 -16.11 5.90
N VAL A 301 17.63 -16.35 6.48
CA VAL A 301 16.83 -17.51 6.09
C VAL A 301 16.10 -17.12 4.81
N VAL A 302 16.68 -17.51 3.68
CA VAL A 302 16.08 -17.38 2.34
C VAL A 302 14.91 -18.35 2.27
N ALA A 303 13.69 -17.86 2.52
CA ALA A 303 12.49 -18.57 2.12
C ALA A 303 12.42 -18.56 0.58
N ARG A 304 12.63 -19.74 -0.02
CA ARG A 304 12.70 -19.99 -1.46
C ARG A 304 11.46 -19.54 -2.25
N ASP A 305 11.75 -18.84 -3.35
CA ASP A 305 11.22 -19.02 -4.71
C ASP A 305 9.72 -19.28 -4.90
N ARG A 306 8.89 -18.28 -4.60
CA ARG A 306 7.75 -18.02 -5.50
C ARG A 306 7.74 -16.55 -5.91
N PRO A 307 7.79 -16.25 -7.22
CA PRO A 307 7.70 -14.87 -7.68
C PRO A 307 6.38 -14.28 -7.22
N ALA A 308 6.47 -13.13 -6.56
CA ALA A 308 5.36 -12.29 -6.08
C ALA A 308 4.58 -11.64 -7.25
N SER A 309 4.16 -12.42 -8.24
CA SER A 309 3.25 -11.98 -9.32
C SER A 309 1.88 -11.57 -8.75
N SER A 310 1.56 -11.95 -7.52
CA SER A 310 0.28 -11.71 -6.85
C SER A 310 0.00 -10.24 -6.53
N TRP A 311 0.98 -9.34 -6.47
CA TRP A 311 0.73 -7.92 -6.11
C TRP A 311 0.06 -7.11 -7.24
N ALA A 312 0.14 -7.58 -8.49
CA ALA A 312 -0.53 -6.93 -9.63
C ALA A 312 -2.05 -7.12 -9.58
N ASP A 313 -2.49 -8.26 -9.07
CA ASP A 313 -3.89 -8.73 -9.10
C ASP A 313 -4.79 -8.01 -8.09
N TRP A 314 -4.22 -7.44 -7.03
CA TRP A 314 -5.01 -6.84 -5.94
C TRP A 314 -5.38 -5.39 -6.26
N LYS A 315 -4.70 -4.83 -7.24
CA LYS A 315 -4.87 -3.47 -7.71
C LYS A 315 -6.15 -3.30 -8.55
N VAL A 316 -6.74 -4.42 -8.98
CA VAL A 316 -8.08 -4.48 -9.59
C VAL A 316 -9.15 -3.95 -8.62
N TRP A 317 -8.97 -4.17 -7.31
CA TRP A 317 -9.90 -3.70 -6.28
C TRP A 317 -9.82 -2.18 -6.08
N ASP A 318 -8.65 -1.57 -6.22
CA ASP A 318 -8.49 -0.11 -6.17
C ASP A 318 -9.19 0.57 -7.36
N VAL A 319 -9.05 0.00 -8.55
CA VAL A 319 -9.71 0.50 -9.77
C VAL A 319 -11.22 0.35 -9.66
N ALA A 320 -11.70 -0.79 -9.19
CA ALA A 320 -13.13 -1.02 -9.08
C ALA A 320 -13.78 -0.23 -7.93
N GLY A 321 -13.08 -0.04 -6.82
CA GLY A 321 -13.48 0.89 -5.77
C GLY A 321 -13.60 2.30 -6.33
N ALA A 322 -12.59 2.79 -7.06
CA ALA A 322 -12.64 4.11 -7.70
C ALA A 322 -13.80 4.24 -8.70
N LEU A 323 -14.08 3.20 -9.50
CA LEU A 323 -15.21 3.17 -10.43
C LEU A 323 -16.57 3.14 -9.72
N ALA A 324 -16.68 2.44 -8.58
CA ALA A 324 -17.90 2.43 -7.77
C ALA A 324 -18.15 3.81 -7.13
N VAL A 325 -17.09 4.50 -6.68
CA VAL A 325 -17.19 5.89 -6.19
C VAL A 325 -17.61 6.84 -7.32
N LEU A 326 -17.00 6.72 -8.50
CA LEU A 326 -17.41 7.46 -9.70
C LEU A 326 -18.88 7.23 -10.05
N GLY A 327 -19.33 5.97 -10.05
CA GLY A 327 -20.72 5.63 -10.32
C GLY A 327 -21.67 6.24 -9.30
N ALA A 328 -21.34 6.17 -8.01
CA ALA A 328 -22.15 6.76 -6.94
C ALA A 328 -22.30 8.27 -7.13
N TYR A 329 -21.19 8.95 -7.44
CA TYR A 329 -21.15 10.40 -7.68
C TYR A 329 -21.89 10.83 -8.95
N ALA A 330 -21.70 10.13 -10.06
CA ALA A 330 -22.42 10.38 -11.30
C ALA A 330 -23.94 10.23 -11.08
N THR A 331 -24.36 9.31 -10.22
CA THR A 331 -25.77 9.14 -9.87
C THR A 331 -26.32 10.32 -9.05
N VAL A 332 -25.54 10.84 -8.11
CA VAL A 332 -25.90 12.03 -7.32
C VAL A 332 -26.03 13.26 -8.19
N ALA A 333 -25.06 13.46 -9.09
CA ALA A 333 -25.00 14.61 -9.98
C ALA A 333 -26.19 14.68 -10.95
N VAL A 334 -26.64 13.54 -11.46
CA VAL A 334 -27.72 13.48 -12.47
C VAL A 334 -29.11 13.39 -11.83
N GLY A 335 -29.21 13.02 -10.54
CA GLY A 335 -30.45 12.63 -9.88
C GLY A 335 -31.29 13.73 -9.20
N GLY A 336 -30.98 15.02 -9.40
CA GLY A 336 -31.77 16.19 -8.95
C GLY A 336 -32.82 15.94 -7.85
N GLY A 337 -32.40 15.87 -6.58
CA GLY A 337 -33.34 15.96 -5.43
C GLY A 337 -33.05 15.03 -4.24
N ALA A 338 -32.55 13.81 -4.46
CA ALA A 338 -32.25 12.84 -3.37
C ALA A 338 -30.81 12.29 -3.40
N GLY A 339 -30.00 12.76 -4.36
CA GLY A 339 -28.70 12.20 -4.73
C GLY A 339 -27.67 12.04 -3.60
N PRO A 340 -27.43 13.03 -2.71
CA PRO A 340 -26.28 12.97 -1.79
C PRO A 340 -26.35 11.82 -0.78
N LEU A 341 -27.55 11.53 -0.26
CA LEU A 341 -27.77 10.44 0.70
C LEU A 341 -27.62 9.08 0.02
N ALA A 342 -28.16 8.93 -1.19
CA ALA A 342 -28.01 7.72 -2.00
C ALA A 342 -26.52 7.48 -2.34
N GLY A 343 -25.79 8.51 -2.77
CA GLY A 343 -24.34 8.42 -3.03
C GLY A 343 -23.52 8.02 -1.80
N ALA A 344 -23.85 8.56 -0.63
CA ALA A 344 -23.20 8.20 0.64
C ALA A 344 -23.48 6.74 1.04
N VAL A 345 -24.73 6.28 0.89
CA VAL A 345 -25.12 4.88 1.17
C VAL A 345 -24.40 3.91 0.22
N LEU A 346 -24.32 4.25 -1.08
CA LEU A 346 -23.63 3.45 -2.09
C LEU A 346 -22.12 3.40 -1.89
N GLY A 347 -21.49 4.54 -1.58
CA GLY A 347 -20.07 4.61 -1.25
C GLY A 347 -19.74 3.80 0.00
N THR A 348 -20.60 3.88 1.02
CA THR A 348 -20.45 3.10 2.26
C THR A 348 -20.60 1.60 1.99
N ALA A 349 -21.60 1.20 1.21
CA ALA A 349 -21.79 -0.20 0.81
C ALA A 349 -20.59 -0.76 0.03
N ALA A 350 -20.03 0.01 -0.90
CA ALA A 350 -18.84 -0.39 -1.65
C ALA A 350 -17.60 -0.57 -0.75
N VAL A 351 -17.39 0.33 0.22
CA VAL A 351 -16.31 0.23 1.22
C VAL A 351 -16.49 -0.99 2.11
N VAL A 352 -17.72 -1.24 2.61
CA VAL A 352 -18.03 -2.42 3.43
C VAL A 352 -17.78 -3.71 2.66
N SER A 353 -18.21 -3.78 1.39
CA SER A 353 -17.95 -4.94 0.53
C SER A 353 -16.45 -5.15 0.24
N ALA A 354 -15.64 -4.10 0.14
CA ALA A 354 -14.18 -4.26 -0.01
C ALA A 354 -13.47 -4.67 1.29
N ALA A 355 -13.96 -4.20 2.44
CA ALA A 355 -13.35 -4.47 3.74
C ALA A 355 -13.72 -5.85 4.32
N ALA A 356 -14.94 -6.33 4.09
CA ALA A 356 -15.46 -7.56 4.67
C ALA A 356 -14.64 -8.82 4.30
N PRO A 357 -14.22 -9.06 3.05
CA PRO A 357 -13.38 -10.20 2.69
C PRO A 357 -12.02 -10.17 3.39
N THR A 358 -11.46 -8.98 3.60
CA THR A 358 -10.17 -8.84 4.31
C THR A 358 -10.32 -9.19 5.77
N VAL A 359 -11.33 -8.64 6.47
CA VAL A 359 -11.58 -8.91 7.89
C VAL A 359 -11.88 -10.39 8.11
N LEU A 360 -12.64 -11.01 7.21
CA LEU A 360 -13.00 -12.42 7.28
C LEU A 360 -11.83 -13.34 6.89
N HIS A 361 -10.96 -12.92 5.98
CA HIS A 361 -9.69 -13.60 5.68
C HIS A 361 -8.74 -13.60 6.89
N LEU A 362 -8.71 -12.49 7.65
CA LEU A 362 -7.87 -12.36 8.83
C LEU A 362 -8.42 -13.14 10.04
N ARG A 363 -9.75 -13.15 10.24
CA ARG A 363 -10.43 -13.88 11.34
C ARG A 363 -10.53 -15.39 11.13
N SER A 364 -10.46 -15.88 9.90
CA SER A 364 -10.52 -17.33 9.60
C SER A 364 -9.19 -18.06 9.82
N ARG A 365 -8.17 -17.41 10.40
CA ARG A 365 -7.02 -18.09 10.99
C ARG A 365 -7.39 -18.54 12.41
N PRO A 366 -7.67 -19.83 12.66
CA PRO A 366 -7.99 -20.29 13.99
C PRO A 366 -6.78 -20.06 14.89
N GLY A 367 -7.01 -19.37 15.99
CA GLY A 367 -6.09 -19.40 17.12
C GLY A 367 -5.93 -20.83 17.59
N GLY A 368 -4.70 -21.31 17.68
CA GLY A 368 -4.35 -22.40 18.60
C GLY A 368 -4.18 -23.82 18.03
N GLY A 369 -4.72 -24.16 16.86
CA GLY A 369 -4.53 -25.50 16.26
C GLY A 369 -3.19 -25.64 15.53
N ALA A 370 -2.53 -26.80 15.63
CA ALA A 370 -1.37 -27.12 14.78
C ALA A 370 -1.77 -26.95 13.30
N TRP A 371 -0.85 -26.46 12.47
CA TRP A 371 -1.10 -26.26 11.04
C TRP A 371 -1.12 -27.63 10.34
N ASP A 372 -2.26 -28.29 10.36
CA ASP A 372 -2.51 -29.65 9.86
C ASP A 372 -2.74 -29.71 8.33
N GLY A 373 -2.36 -28.66 7.60
CA GLY A 373 -2.46 -28.57 6.14
C GLY A 373 -3.89 -28.46 5.60
N ARG A 374 -4.91 -28.56 6.46
CA ARG A 374 -6.32 -28.37 6.10
C ARG A 374 -6.72 -26.92 6.35
N ALA A 375 -6.65 -26.13 5.30
CA ALA A 375 -7.16 -24.77 5.22
C ALA A 375 -8.55 -24.60 5.90
N PRO A 376 -8.65 -23.97 7.09
CA PRO A 376 -9.93 -23.79 7.81
C PRO A 376 -10.86 -22.76 7.15
N TRP A 377 -10.40 -22.04 6.13
CA TRP A 377 -11.26 -21.15 5.32
C TRP A 377 -12.26 -21.91 4.43
N LEU A 378 -12.23 -23.25 4.43
CA LEU A 378 -13.25 -24.10 3.82
C LEU A 378 -14.50 -24.33 4.70
N ALA A 379 -14.56 -23.78 5.92
CA ALA A 379 -15.81 -23.81 6.69
C ALA A 379 -16.89 -23.01 5.92
N PRO A 380 -17.97 -23.67 5.45
CA PRO A 380 -18.98 -23.04 4.59
C PRO A 380 -19.57 -21.76 5.20
N GLY A 381 -19.65 -21.69 6.53
CA GLY A 381 -20.22 -20.56 7.27
C GLY A 381 -19.47 -19.24 7.16
N SER A 382 -18.13 -19.25 7.14
CA SER A 382 -17.34 -18.01 7.00
C SER A 382 -17.42 -17.42 5.59
N LEU A 383 -17.41 -18.28 4.56
CA LEU A 383 -17.62 -17.84 3.18
C LEU A 383 -19.06 -17.36 2.98
N ALA A 384 -20.05 -18.07 3.53
CA ALA A 384 -21.45 -17.66 3.48
C ALA A 384 -21.68 -16.31 4.18
N ALA A 385 -20.99 -16.02 5.28
CA ALA A 385 -21.07 -14.73 5.96
C ALA A 385 -20.41 -13.59 5.17
N VAL A 386 -19.25 -13.81 4.53
CA VAL A 386 -18.65 -12.83 3.60
C VAL A 386 -19.63 -12.55 2.47
N VAL A 387 -20.11 -13.62 1.83
CA VAL A 387 -21.02 -13.54 0.69
C VAL A 387 -22.33 -12.89 1.11
N ALA A 388 -22.87 -13.17 2.30
CA ALA A 388 -24.11 -12.55 2.77
C ALA A 388 -23.94 -11.06 3.10
N VAL A 389 -22.81 -10.64 3.68
CA VAL A 389 -22.52 -9.22 3.93
C VAL A 389 -22.29 -8.48 2.62
N GLU A 390 -21.53 -9.06 1.69
CA GLU A 390 -21.33 -8.49 0.35
C GLU A 390 -22.64 -8.43 -0.43
N VAL A 391 -23.40 -9.53 -0.53
CA VAL A 391 -24.68 -9.59 -1.22
C VAL A 391 -25.70 -8.67 -0.55
N GLY A 392 -25.73 -8.58 0.78
CA GLY A 392 -26.61 -7.68 1.51
C GLY A 392 -26.30 -6.21 1.25
N ALA A 393 -25.03 -5.81 1.34
CA ALA A 393 -24.59 -4.46 0.98
C ALA A 393 -24.87 -4.15 -0.49
N LEU A 394 -24.72 -5.14 -1.37
CA LEU A 394 -25.01 -5.03 -2.80
C LEU A 394 -26.49 -4.92 -3.12
N VAL A 395 -27.35 -5.66 -2.43
CA VAL A 395 -28.81 -5.59 -2.59
C VAL A 395 -29.33 -4.24 -2.10
N VAL A 396 -28.82 -3.75 -0.97
CA VAL A 396 -29.17 -2.41 -0.47
C VAL A 396 -28.69 -1.33 -1.44
N ALA A 397 -27.45 -1.44 -1.94
CA ALA A 397 -26.92 -0.51 -2.93
C ALA A 397 -27.73 -0.54 -4.24
N ALA A 398 -27.99 -1.73 -4.79
CA ALA A 398 -28.79 -1.90 -6.00
C ALA A 398 -30.23 -1.39 -5.82
N ALA A 399 -30.85 -1.64 -4.66
CA ALA A 399 -32.20 -1.15 -4.36
C ALA A 399 -32.22 0.38 -4.29
N VAL A 400 -31.28 1.00 -3.58
CA VAL A 400 -31.15 2.46 -3.51
C VAL A 400 -30.91 3.05 -4.91
N LEU A 401 -30.05 2.44 -5.72
CA LEU A 401 -29.80 2.86 -7.10
C LEU A 401 -31.01 2.73 -8.01
N LEU A 402 -31.69 1.59 -7.97
CA LEU A 402 -32.86 1.33 -8.82
C LEU A 402 -34.04 2.25 -8.48
N LEU A 403 -34.15 2.66 -7.21
CA LEU A 403 -35.23 3.51 -6.72
C LEU A 403 -34.96 5.01 -6.91
N THR A 404 -33.70 5.44 -7.00
CA THR A 404 -33.35 6.88 -6.96
C THR A 404 -32.63 7.40 -8.19
N ALA A 405 -32.13 6.54 -9.08
CA ALA A 405 -31.28 6.96 -10.20
C ALA A 405 -32.02 7.05 -11.55
N PRO A 406 -31.70 8.06 -12.39
CA PRO A 406 -32.11 8.09 -13.80
C PRO A 406 -31.60 6.85 -14.55
N ALA A 407 -32.32 6.42 -15.60
CA ALA A 407 -32.04 5.18 -16.31
C ALA A 407 -30.62 5.10 -16.89
N GLN A 408 -30.03 6.21 -17.31
CA GLN A 408 -28.66 6.25 -17.81
C GLN A 408 -27.63 5.95 -16.71
N ALA A 409 -27.85 6.46 -15.50
CA ALA A 409 -26.98 6.21 -14.34
C ALA A 409 -27.06 4.73 -13.89
N ARG A 410 -28.24 4.10 -14.01
CA ARG A 410 -28.43 2.67 -13.74
C ARG A 410 -27.60 1.78 -14.67
N LEU A 411 -27.56 2.10 -15.97
CA LEU A 411 -26.81 1.34 -16.96
C LEU A 411 -25.29 1.44 -16.74
N LEU A 412 -24.80 2.64 -16.46
CA LEU A 412 -23.37 2.87 -16.15
C LEU A 412 -22.95 2.08 -14.91
N TRP A 413 -23.82 2.04 -13.89
CA TRP A 413 -23.61 1.24 -12.69
C TRP A 413 -23.60 -0.25 -12.97
N LEU A 414 -24.53 -0.76 -13.77
CA LEU A 414 -24.56 -2.17 -14.13
C LEU A 414 -23.26 -2.59 -14.82
N VAL A 415 -22.71 -1.75 -15.70
CA VAL A 415 -21.44 -2.02 -16.39
C VAL A 415 -20.25 -2.00 -15.43
N VAL A 416 -20.12 -0.95 -14.61
CA VAL A 416 -19.06 -0.87 -13.58
C VAL A 416 -19.14 -2.06 -12.62
N PHE A 417 -20.36 -2.43 -12.23
CA PHE A 417 -20.65 -3.53 -11.33
C PHE A 417 -20.30 -4.90 -11.94
N VAL A 418 -20.69 -5.15 -13.20
CA VAL A 418 -20.35 -6.39 -13.91
C VAL A 418 -18.84 -6.49 -14.10
N LEU A 419 -18.16 -5.39 -14.45
CA LEU A 419 -16.70 -5.37 -14.58
C LEU A 419 -16.00 -5.64 -13.25
N PHE A 420 -16.50 -5.08 -12.15
CA PHE A 420 -16.01 -5.38 -10.81
C PHE A 420 -16.18 -6.86 -10.45
N GLN A 421 -17.37 -7.42 -10.65
CA GLN A 421 -17.67 -8.81 -10.31
C GLN A 421 -16.88 -9.79 -11.17
N VAL A 422 -16.79 -9.55 -12.48
CA VAL A 422 -15.98 -10.38 -13.39
C VAL A 422 -14.50 -10.31 -13.02
N GLY A 423 -13.99 -9.11 -12.69
CA GLY A 423 -12.63 -8.93 -12.18
C GLY A 423 -12.39 -9.70 -10.88
N SER A 424 -13.27 -9.52 -9.90
CA SER A 424 -13.25 -10.21 -8.61
C SER A 424 -13.25 -11.74 -8.76
N ILE A 425 -14.21 -12.29 -9.51
CA ILE A 425 -14.36 -13.73 -9.75
C ILE A 425 -13.13 -14.30 -10.46
N ARG A 426 -12.65 -13.63 -11.52
CA ARG A 426 -11.50 -14.11 -12.30
C ARG A 426 -10.21 -14.13 -11.46
N THR A 427 -10.01 -13.11 -10.63
CA THR A 427 -8.83 -12.99 -9.76
C THR A 427 -8.87 -14.00 -8.61
N SER A 428 -10.07 -14.26 -8.06
CA SER A 428 -10.28 -15.27 -7.01
C SER A 428 -10.14 -16.71 -7.54
N SER A 429 -10.45 -16.94 -8.83
CA SER A 429 -10.33 -18.24 -9.50
C SER A 429 -8.89 -18.57 -9.86
N TYR A 430 -8.11 -17.58 -10.33
CA TYR A 430 -6.69 -17.76 -10.67
C TYR A 430 -5.81 -18.15 -9.48
N ARG A 431 -6.16 -17.72 -8.26
CA ARG A 431 -5.41 -18.07 -7.03
C ARG A 431 -5.64 -19.50 -6.54
N ARG A 432 -6.66 -20.21 -7.03
CA ARG A 432 -7.02 -21.55 -6.52
C ARG A 432 -6.40 -22.72 -7.30
N GLY A 433 -5.49 -22.47 -8.24
CA GLY A 433 -4.86 -23.55 -9.02
C GLY A 433 -5.82 -24.27 -9.98
N PHE A 434 -7.02 -23.74 -10.20
CA PHE A 434 -7.84 -24.15 -11.33
C PHE A 434 -7.25 -23.48 -12.57
N GLY A 435 -6.49 -24.25 -13.35
CA GLY A 435 -6.20 -23.87 -14.74
C GLY A 435 -7.50 -23.66 -15.54
N PRO A 436 -7.43 -23.33 -16.85
CA PRO A 436 -8.62 -23.28 -17.69
C PRO A 436 -9.51 -24.52 -17.44
N LEU A 437 -10.83 -24.33 -17.48
CA LEU A 437 -11.88 -25.28 -17.09
C LEU A 437 -11.74 -26.71 -17.68
N SER A 438 -10.79 -26.96 -18.58
CA SER A 438 -10.39 -28.27 -19.10
C SER A 438 -9.64 -29.18 -18.11
N THR A 439 -9.13 -28.66 -16.98
CA THR A 439 -8.32 -29.46 -16.02
C THR A 439 -9.10 -30.15 -14.88
N VAL A 440 -10.44 -30.16 -14.92
CA VAL A 440 -11.31 -30.76 -13.87
C VAL A 440 -11.33 -32.31 -13.90
N ARG A 441 -10.56 -32.98 -14.78
CA ARG A 441 -10.55 -34.46 -14.85
C ARG A 441 -9.72 -35.17 -13.77
N ARG A 442 -8.81 -34.50 -13.06
CA ARG A 442 -7.92 -35.17 -12.07
C ARG A 442 -8.51 -35.40 -10.66
N PRO A 443 -9.39 -34.56 -10.10
CA PRO A 443 -9.96 -34.82 -8.77
C PRO A 443 -10.91 -36.02 -8.72
N LEU A 444 -11.55 -36.37 -9.85
CA LEU A 444 -12.49 -37.50 -9.93
C LEU A 444 -11.80 -38.87 -10.02
N ALA A 445 -10.57 -38.93 -10.53
CA ALA A 445 -9.78 -40.17 -10.53
C ALA A 445 -9.32 -40.55 -9.10
N TRP A 446 -9.00 -39.55 -8.28
CA TRP A 446 -8.54 -39.77 -6.90
C TRP A 446 -9.64 -40.29 -5.96
N VAL A 447 -10.90 -39.93 -6.21
CA VAL A 447 -12.07 -40.44 -5.46
C VAL A 447 -12.46 -41.85 -5.92
N ARG A 448 -12.18 -42.20 -7.19
CA ARG A 448 -12.51 -43.51 -7.76
C ARG A 448 -11.50 -44.61 -7.40
N ASP A 449 -10.25 -44.26 -7.09
CA ASP A 449 -9.23 -45.24 -6.66
C ASP A 449 -9.28 -45.56 -5.14
N ARG A 450 -10.24 -44.99 -4.41
CA ARG A 450 -10.41 -45.19 -2.95
C ARG A 450 -11.82 -45.54 -2.51
N ALA A 451 -12.72 -45.79 -3.47
CA ALA A 451 -14.01 -46.45 -3.27
C ALA A 451 -13.94 -47.80 -4.00
#